data_AF-A0A2A4IJS0-F1
#
_entry.id   AF-A0A2A4IJS0-F1
#
_cell.length_a   1.000
_cell.length_b   1.000
_cell.length_c   1.000
_cell.angle_alpha   90.00
_cell.angle_beta   90.00
_cell.angle_gamma   90.00
#
_symmetry.space_group_name_H-M   'P 1'
#
loop_
_entity.id
_entity.type
_entity.pdbx_description
1 polymer ?
#
loop_
_entity_poly.entity_id
_entity_poly.type
_entity_poly.pdbx_seq_one_letter_code
_entity_poly.pdbx_strand_id
1 'polypeptide(L)' 'MKNGKVIFPGTFDPFTLGHLDVLYRLADIFEKVYISVAVNLEKSPTFTTEERI' A
#
# COMPACT_ATOMS: atom_id res chain seq x y z
N MET A 1 1.85 -23.26 -5.50
CA MET A 1 2.82 -22.15 -5.46
C MET A 1 2.06 -20.86 -5.72
N LYS A 2 2.25 -19.81 -4.92
CA LYS A 2 1.69 -18.48 -5.21
C LYS A 2 2.36 -17.97 -6.51
N ASN A 3 1.61 -17.35 -7.41
CA ASN A 3 2.12 -16.88 -8.71
C ASN A 3 1.58 -15.48 -9.00
N GLY A 4 2.33 -14.67 -9.73
CA GLY A 4 1.90 -13.32 -10.14
C GLY A 4 2.27 -12.23 -9.12
N LYS A 5 2.29 -10.99 -9.64
CA LYS A 5 2.67 -9.77 -8.91
C LYS A 5 1.48 -8.83 -8.91
N VAL A 6 1.24 -8.15 -7.79
CA VAL A 6 0.16 -7.17 -7.64
C VAL A 6 0.70 -5.87 -7.10
N ILE A 7 0.09 -4.76 -7.51
CA ILE A 7 0.34 -3.43 -6.95
C ILE A 7 -0.84 -3.07 -6.05
N PHE A 8 -0.56 -2.62 -4.83
CA PHE A 8 -1.53 -2.10 -3.88
C PHE A 8 -1.27 -0.58 -3.70
N PRO A 9 -1.84 0.27 -4.57
CA PRO A 9 -1.58 1.70 -4.53
C PRO A 9 -2.49 2.40 -3.52
N GLY A 10 -1.99 3.48 -2.91
CA GLY A 10 -2.77 4.29 -1.99
C GLY A 10 -1.97 5.49 -1.46
N THR A 11 -2.66 6.50 -0.94
CA THR A 11 -1.98 7.61 -0.25
C THR A 11 -1.40 7.15 1.09
N PHE A 12 -2.06 6.21 1.79
CA PHE A 12 -1.60 5.62 3.06
C PHE A 12 -1.20 6.67 4.11
N ASP A 13 -2.11 7.59 4.41
CA ASP A 13 -1.90 8.73 5.29
C ASP A 13 -2.82 8.67 6.53
N PRO A 14 -2.53 7.83 7.56
CA PRO A 14 -1.48 6.81 7.61
C PRO A 14 -1.94 5.44 7.08
N PHE A 15 -1.02 4.47 7.05
CA PHE A 15 -1.40 3.07 6.90
C PHE A 15 -2.24 2.61 8.11
N THR A 16 -3.30 1.84 7.88
CA THR A 16 -4.30 1.48 8.91
C THR A 16 -4.41 -0.04 9.04
N LEU A 17 -5.07 -0.52 10.09
CA LEU A 17 -5.36 -1.95 10.25
C LEU A 17 -6.22 -2.51 9.10
N GLY A 18 -7.08 -1.69 8.48
CA GLY A 18 -7.83 -2.09 7.30
C GLY A 18 -6.93 -2.30 6.08
N HIS A 19 -5.92 -1.44 5.88
CA HIS A 19 -4.91 -1.64 4.84
C HIS A 19 -4.07 -2.89 5.09
N LEU A 20 -3.77 -3.18 6.37
CA LEU A 20 -3.03 -4.37 6.78
C LEU A 20 -3.81 -5.68 6.50
N ASP A 21 -5.11 -5.69 6.77
CA ASP A 21 -5.99 -6.82 6.42
C ASP A 21 -5.96 -7.11 4.92
N VAL A 22 -6.12 -6.08 4.09
CA VAL A 22 -6.05 -6.21 2.63
C VAL A 22 -4.68 -6.71 2.18
N LEU A 23 -3.59 -6.19 2.76
CA LEU A 23 -2.24 -6.64 2.47
C LEU A 23 -2.05 -8.14 2.75
N TYR A 24 -2.54 -8.63 3.89
CA TYR A 24 -2.44 -10.06 4.22
C TYR A 24 -3.22 -10.93 3.23
N ARG A 25 -4.42 -10.49 2.84
CA ARG A 25 -5.23 -11.20 1.84
C ARG A 25 -4.55 -11.23 0.48
N LEU A 26 -3.91 -10.13 0.06
CA LEU A 26 -3.13 -10.08 -1.18
C LEU A 26 -1.89 -10.97 -1.11
N ALA A 27 -1.18 -10.97 0.01
CA ALA A 27 -0.01 -11.80 0.24
C ALA A 27 -0.33 -13.30 0.22
N ASP A 28 -1.58 -13.69 0.48
CA ASP A 28 -2.06 -15.07 0.35
C ASP A 28 -2.36 -15.52 -1.08
N ILE A 29 -2.63 -14.59 -1.97
CA ILE A 29 -2.98 -14.88 -3.36
C ILE A 29 -1.75 -14.76 -4.27
N PHE A 30 -0.93 -13.73 -4.07
CA PHE A 30 0.16 -13.35 -4.97
C PHE A 30 1.54 -13.68 -4.41
N GLU A 31 2.51 -13.90 -5.30
CA GLU A 31 3.91 -14.11 -4.92
C GLU A 31 4.52 -12.82 -4.34
N LYS A 32 4.16 -11.66 -4.92
CA LYS A 32 4.69 -10.37 -4.51
C LYS A 32 3.63 -9.27 -4.54
N VAL A 33 3.54 -8.54 -3.44
CA VAL A 33 2.71 -7.35 -3.30
C VAL A 33 3.61 -6.12 -3.25
N TYR A 34 3.42 -5.18 -4.17
CA TYR A 34 4.10 -3.89 -4.19
C TYR A 34 3.16 -2.83 -3.63
N ILE A 35 3.47 -2.32 -2.44
CA ILE A 35 2.74 -1.18 -1.86
C ILE A 35 3.29 0.09 -2.52
N SER A 36 2.43 0.85 -3.18
CA SER A 36 2.83 2.10 -3.85
C SER A 36 2.20 3.28 -3.14
N VAL A 37 3.03 4.02 -2.39
CA VAL A 37 2.65 5.26 -1.72
C VAL A 37 2.52 6.36 -2.77
N ALA A 38 1.29 6.79 -3.02
CA ALA A 38 1.00 7.81 -4.02
C ALA A 38 1.41 9.20 -3.50
N VAL A 39 2.12 9.93 -4.36
CA VAL A 39 2.38 11.37 -4.19
C VAL A 39 1.40 12.10 -5.11
N ASN A 40 0.48 12.87 -4.51
CA ASN A 40 -0.46 13.71 -5.25
C ASN A 40 -0.22 15.16 -4.85
N LEU A 41 0.21 15.99 -5.81
CA LEU A 41 0.54 17.40 -5.60
C LEU A 41 -0.68 18.29 -5.26
N GLU A 42 -1.88 17.85 -5.59
CA GLU A 42 -3.13 18.54 -5.27
C GLU A 42 -3.66 18.19 -3.87
N LYS A 43 -3.09 17.17 -3.22
CA LYS A 43 -3.45 16.78 -1.85
C LYS A 43 -2.39 17.24 -0.87
N SER A 44 -2.82 17.61 0.33
CA SER A 44 -1.94 17.93 1.46
C SER A 44 -2.05 16.82 2.51
N PRO A 45 -1.26 15.74 2.39
CA PRO A 45 -1.25 14.66 3.38
C PRO A 45 -0.74 15.16 4.74
N THR A 46 -1.19 14.49 5.79
CA THR A 46 -0.81 14.74 7.19
C THR A 46 0.65 14.38 7.43
N PHE A 47 1.10 13.27 6.85
CA PHE A 47 2.47 12.77 6.91
C PHE A 47 3.23 13.00 5.60
N THR A 48 4.52 13.27 5.72
CA THR A 48 5.46 13.34 4.59
C THR A 48 5.48 12.02 3.81
N THR A 49 6.03 12.04 2.58
CA THR A 49 6.16 10.81 1.79
C THR A 49 7.05 9.80 2.49
N GLU A 50 8.15 10.26 3.10
CA GLU A 50 9.08 9.45 3.87
C GLU A 50 8.44 8.83 5.13
N GLU A 51 7.57 9.55 5.83
CA GLU A 51 6.85 9.00 7.00
C GLU A 51 5.81 7.93 6.65
N ARG A 52 5.38 7.87 5.39
CA ARG A 52 4.38 6.91 4.90
C ARG A 52 4.98 5.65 4.25
N ILE A 53 6.31 5.58 4.08
CA ILE A 53 7.06 4.45 3.50
C ILE A 53 7.71 3.63 4.63
#